data_AF-A0A2E9TXE5-F1
#
_entry.id   AF-A0A2E9TXE5-F1
#
_cell.length_a   1.000
_cell.length_b   1.000
_cell.length_c   1.000
_cell.angle_alpha   90.00
_cell.angle_beta   90.00
_cell.angle_gamma   90.00
#
_symmetry.space_group_name_H-M   'P 1'
#
loop_
_entity.id
_entity.type
_entity.pdbx_description
1 polymer ?
#
loop_
_entity_poly.entity_id
_entity_poly.type
_entity_poly.pdbx_seq_one_letter_code
_entity_poly.pdbx_strand_id
1 'polypeptide(L)'
;DWGIPDGMTVDSEGYVWAAIWYGGMIVRLDPDGKEERRINFPAKQTSSAMFGGKDLNELYVTTAKFGTGLNETTGWEPSGYDMDAHRGGELYRVKIDIQGKPEFHTKFKTS
;
A
#
# COMPACT_ATOMS: atom_id res chain seq x y z
N ASP A 1 11.81 -8.81 -8.63
CA ASP A 1 12.17 -7.57 -7.91
C ASP A 1 11.04 -7.12 -7.01
N TRP A 2 11.37 -6.44 -5.91
CA TRP A 2 10.40 -6.05 -4.88
C TRP A 2 9.43 -4.96 -5.34
N GLY A 3 9.75 -4.15 -6.35
CA GLY A 3 8.99 -2.95 -6.70
C GLY A 3 9.52 -1.72 -5.97
N ILE A 4 8.68 -0.69 -5.79
CA ILE A 4 9.04 0.61 -5.22
C ILE A 4 8.09 0.93 -4.05
N PRO A 5 8.56 1.33 -2.86
CA PRO A 5 7.67 1.76 -1.78
C PRO A 5 6.94 3.06 -2.13
N ASP A 6 5.65 3.13 -1.76
CA ASP A 6 4.79 4.31 -1.95
C ASP A 6 4.21 4.75 -0.59
N GLY A 7 2.89 4.73 -0.41
CA GLY A 7 2.24 5.09 0.85
C GLY A 7 2.56 4.12 1.99
N MET A 8 2.66 4.68 3.20
CA MET A 8 2.94 3.93 4.43
C MET A 8 2.04 4.36 5.58
N THR A 9 1.84 3.45 6.54
CA THR A 9 1.20 3.71 7.83
C THR A 9 1.90 2.90 8.93
N VAL A 10 1.51 3.09 10.20
CA VAL A 10 2.09 2.41 11.35
C VAL A 10 0.98 1.82 12.21
N ASP A 11 1.14 0.58 12.64
CA ASP A 11 0.17 -0.09 13.51
C ASP A 11 0.34 0.26 15.01
N SER A 12 -0.55 -0.27 15.85
CA SER A 12 -0.53 -0.06 17.30
C SER A 12 0.74 -0.59 17.97
N GLU A 13 1.41 -1.56 17.36
CA GLU A 13 2.63 -2.21 17.86
C GLU A 13 3.91 -1.47 17.42
N GLY A 14 3.80 -0.50 16.50
CA GLY A 14 4.92 0.29 16.02
C GLY A 14 5.59 -0.26 14.76
N TYR A 15 4.96 -1.22 14.07
CA TYR A 15 5.46 -1.77 12.82
C TYR A 15 5.02 -0.89 11.65
N VAL A 16 5.89 -0.76 10.65
CA VAL A 16 5.61 0.02 9.43
C VAL A 16 4.93 -0.86 8.41
N TRP A 17 3.83 -0.40 7.83
CA TRP A 17 3.17 -1.04 6.71
C TRP A 17 3.41 -0.20 5.46
N ALA A 18 4.04 -0.78 4.44
CA ALA A 18 4.37 -0.10 3.20
C ALA A 18 3.67 -0.74 2.01
N ALA A 19 2.99 0.08 1.21
CA ALA A 19 2.50 -0.31 -0.09
C ALA A 19 3.64 -0.35 -1.09
N ILE A 20 3.71 -1.41 -1.88
CA ILE A 20 4.82 -1.63 -2.81
C ILE A 20 4.32 -1.57 -4.25
N TRP A 21 4.53 -0.41 -4.87
CA TRP A 21 4.22 -0.15 -6.25
C TRP A 21 4.98 -1.09 -7.19
N TYR A 22 4.30 -1.59 -8.23
CA TYR A 22 4.71 -2.71 -9.09
C TYR A 22 4.90 -4.08 -8.40
N GLY A 23 4.95 -4.11 -7.05
CA GLY A 23 5.04 -5.35 -6.27
C GLY A 23 3.68 -6.02 -6.02
N GLY A 24 2.59 -5.26 -6.07
CA GLY A 24 1.23 -5.75 -5.83
C GLY A 24 1.04 -6.31 -4.43
N MET A 25 1.58 -5.61 -3.44
CA MET A 25 1.62 -6.08 -2.06
C MET A 25 1.71 -4.94 -1.05
N ILE A 26 1.26 -5.24 0.17
CA ILE A 26 1.67 -4.51 1.37
C ILE A 26 2.66 -5.39 2.14
N VAL A 27 3.75 -4.79 2.61
CA VAL A 27 4.71 -5.43 3.53
C VAL A 27 4.66 -4.75 4.89
N ARG A 28 4.72 -5.54 5.95
CA ARG A 28 4.85 -5.07 7.33
C ARG A 28 6.29 -5.32 7.78
N LEU A 29 6.95 -4.25 8.20
CA LEU A 29 8.31 -4.26 8.68
C LEU A 29 8.33 -4.09 10.20
N ASP A 30 9.14 -4.89 10.87
CA ASP A 30 9.42 -4.72 12.30
C ASP A 30 10.23 -3.43 12.58
N PRO A 31 10.35 -2.99 13.84
CA PRO A 31 11.11 -1.79 14.19
C PRO A 31 12.60 -1.84 13.81
N ASP A 32 13.16 -3.02 13.53
CA ASP A 32 14.54 -3.21 13.05
C ASP A 32 14.63 -3.18 11.51
N GLY A 33 13.49 -3.00 10.82
CA GLY A 33 13.38 -2.92 9.36
C GLY A 33 13.31 -4.27 8.65
N LYS A 34 13.06 -5.37 9.36
CA LYS A 34 12.90 -6.70 8.76
C LYS A 34 11.44 -6.93 8.38
N GLU A 35 11.22 -7.59 7.24
CA GLU A 35 9.88 -8.04 6.87
C GLU A 35 9.35 -9.07 7.86
N GLU A 36 8.27 -8.71 8.55
CA GLU A 36 7.53 -9.62 9.41
C GLU A 36 6.38 -10.28 8.65
N ARG A 37 5.68 -9.54 7.77
CA ARG A 37 4.51 -10.04 7.05
C ARG A 37 4.34 -9.40 5.68
N ARG A 38 3.66 -10.12 4.79
CA ARG A 38 3.25 -9.65 3.47
C ARG A 38 1.81 -10.02 3.16
N ILE A 39 1.10 -9.11 2.50
CA ILE A 39 -0.23 -9.33 1.95
C ILE A 39 -0.16 -9.05 0.45
N ASN A 40 -0.48 -10.04 -0.38
CA ASN A 40 -0.48 -9.91 -1.83
C ASN A 40 -1.87 -9.48 -2.34
N PHE A 41 -1.88 -8.68 -3.40
CA PHE A 41 -3.08 -8.18 -4.07
C PHE A 41 -3.04 -8.52 -5.56
N PRO A 42 -4.21 -8.68 -6.22
CA PRO A 42 -4.27 -8.88 -7.66
C PRO A 42 -3.66 -7.71 -8.46
N ALA A 43 -3.89 -6.48 -7.99
CA ALA A 43 -3.35 -5.26 -8.59
C ALA A 43 -1.85 -5.09 -8.31
N LYS A 44 -1.06 -4.79 -9.35
CA LYS A 44 0.40 -4.59 -9.23
C LYS A 44 0.81 -3.23 -8.69
N GLN A 45 0.00 -2.20 -8.85
CA GLN A 45 0.28 -0.83 -8.38
C GLN A 45 -0.48 -0.55 -7.08
N THR A 46 -0.13 -1.23 -5.99
CA THR A 46 -0.59 -0.87 -4.64
C THR A 46 0.05 0.45 -4.22
N SER A 47 -0.76 1.47 -3.92
CA SER A 47 -0.28 2.85 -3.77
C SER A 47 -0.26 3.34 -2.32
N SER A 48 -1.22 2.95 -1.48
CA SER A 48 -1.24 3.37 -0.08
C SER A 48 -2.08 2.42 0.77
N ALA A 49 -1.90 2.50 2.08
CA ALA A 49 -2.64 1.70 3.05
C ALA A 49 -3.02 2.53 4.29
N MET A 50 -4.18 2.23 4.86
CA MET A 50 -4.66 2.85 6.09
C MET A 50 -5.50 1.86 6.90
N PHE A 51 -5.36 1.92 8.22
CA PHE A 51 -6.21 1.17 9.14
C PHE A 51 -7.57 1.85 9.29
N GLY A 52 -8.62 1.04 9.30
CA GLY A 52 -10.00 1.47 9.46
C GLY A 52 -10.88 0.39 10.08
N GLY A 53 -12.19 0.54 9.89
CA GLY A 53 -13.18 -0.26 10.63
C GLY A 53 -13.34 0.22 12.07
N LYS A 54 -14.39 -0.27 12.74
CA LYS A 54 -14.74 0.17 14.10
C LYS A 54 -13.63 -0.07 15.12
N ASP A 55 -12.90 -1.17 14.95
CA ASP A 55 -11.85 -1.62 15.88
C ASP A 55 -10.44 -1.38 15.33
N LEU A 56 -10.30 -0.59 14.25
CA LEU A 56 -9.04 -0.33 13.55
C LEU A 56 -8.28 -1.59 13.11
N ASN A 57 -8.98 -2.69 12.84
CA ASN A 57 -8.41 -3.98 12.43
C ASN A 57 -8.76 -4.37 10.98
N GLU A 58 -9.10 -3.38 10.16
CA GLU A 58 -9.28 -3.53 8.72
C GLU A 58 -8.25 -2.67 8.00
N LEU A 59 -7.44 -3.28 7.14
CA LEU A 59 -6.51 -2.56 6.29
C LEU A 59 -7.21 -2.23 4.96
N TYR A 60 -7.34 -0.94 4.67
CA TYR A 60 -7.82 -0.43 3.39
C TYR A 60 -6.61 -0.12 2.52
N VAL A 61 -6.60 -0.61 1.29
CA VAL A 61 -5.47 -0.49 0.37
C VAL A 61 -5.94 0.11 -0.94
N THR A 62 -5.42 1.28 -1.26
CA THR A 62 -5.66 1.91 -2.57
C THR A 62 -4.69 1.34 -3.59
N THR A 63 -5.15 1.25 -4.83
CA THR A 63 -4.33 0.87 -5.96
C THR A 63 -4.51 1.87 -7.09
N ALA A 64 -3.54 1.94 -7.98
CA ALA A 64 -3.57 2.86 -9.09
C ALA A 64 -3.72 2.13 -10.42
N LYS A 65 -4.34 2.82 -11.35
CA LYS A 65 -4.36 2.47 -12.76
C LYS A 65 -3.43 3.40 -13.57
N PHE A 66 -2.46 4.03 -12.90
CA PHE A 66 -1.62 5.06 -13.51
C PHE A 66 -0.77 4.47 -14.65
N GLY A 67 -0.65 5.24 -15.72
CA GLY A 67 -0.05 4.76 -16.96
C GLY A 67 -0.89 3.69 -17.67
N THR A 68 -2.22 3.69 -17.52
CA THR A 68 -3.09 2.85 -18.35
C THR A 68 -3.75 3.62 -19.48
N GLY A 69 -3.81 2.96 -20.65
CA GLY A 69 -4.43 3.48 -21.87
C GLY A 69 -3.46 4.05 -22.90
N LEU A 70 -2.18 4.18 -22.54
CA LEU A 70 -1.11 4.48 -23.49
C LEU A 70 -0.22 3.23 -23.55
N ASN A 71 0.16 2.79 -24.74
CA ASN A 71 1.19 1.76 -24.93
C ASN A 71 2.59 2.24 -24.48
N GLU A 72 2.64 3.25 -23.60
CA GLU A 72 3.84 3.96 -23.20
C GLU A 72 4.17 3.60 -21.76
N THR A 73 5.39 3.15 -21.57
CA THR A 73 6.01 2.91 -20.27
C THR A 73 6.15 4.23 -19.52
N THR A 74 5.94 4.22 -18.20
CA THR A 74 6.28 5.38 -17.36
C THR A 74 7.81 5.55 -17.23
N GLY A 75 8.57 4.50 -17.58
CA GLY A 75 10.03 4.44 -17.40
C GLY A 75 10.44 4.10 -15.97
N TRP A 76 9.47 3.76 -15.12
CA TRP A 76 9.70 3.33 -13.72
C TRP A 76 9.39 1.86 -13.53
N GLU A 77 8.85 1.19 -14.56
CA GLU A 77 8.61 -0.24 -14.55
C GLU A 77 9.91 -1.00 -14.25
N PRO A 78 9.90 -1.95 -13.31
CA PRO A 78 11.08 -2.78 -13.04
C PRO A 78 11.42 -3.65 -14.25
N SER A 79 12.65 -4.15 -14.28
CA SER A 79 13.08 -5.05 -15.36
C SER A 79 12.18 -6.30 -15.41
N GLY A 80 11.71 -6.64 -16.61
CA GLY A 80 10.81 -7.78 -16.82
C GLY A 80 9.39 -7.58 -16.30
N TYR A 81 8.96 -6.33 -16.06
CA TYR A 81 7.58 -6.04 -15.68
C TYR A 81 6.60 -6.48 -16.78
N ASP A 82 5.57 -7.22 -16.39
CA ASP A 82 4.48 -7.63 -17.27
C ASP A 82 3.54 -6.45 -17.53
N MET A 83 3.59 -5.93 -18.75
CA MET A 83 2.79 -4.77 -19.17
C MET A 83 1.30 -5.09 -19.28
N ASP A 84 0.95 -6.36 -19.42
CA ASP A 84 -0.44 -6.85 -19.49
C ASP A 84 -1.00 -7.16 -18.09
N ALA A 85 -0.16 -7.17 -17.05
CA ALA A 85 -0.61 -7.42 -15.70
C ALA A 85 -1.63 -6.39 -15.22
N HIS A 86 -2.59 -6.85 -14.42
CA HIS A 86 -3.59 -5.98 -13.82
C HIS A 86 -2.93 -4.93 -12.91
N ARG A 87 -2.97 -3.66 -13.34
CA ARG A 87 -2.28 -2.57 -12.62
C ARG A 87 -3.03 -2.16 -11.36
N GLY A 88 -4.34 -1.96 -11.43
CA GLY A 88 -5.16 -1.56 -10.28
C GLY A 88 -6.18 -0.48 -10.62
N GLY A 89 -6.51 0.34 -9.63
CA GLY A 89 -7.60 1.32 -9.64
C GLY A 89 -8.76 0.95 -8.71
N GLU A 90 -8.73 -0.25 -8.13
CA GLU A 90 -9.67 -0.66 -7.09
C GLU A 90 -9.22 -0.23 -5.69
N LEU A 91 -10.18 -0.26 -4.76
CA LEU A 91 -9.95 -0.25 -3.32
C LEU A 91 -10.09 -1.68 -2.79
N TYR A 92 -9.09 -2.16 -2.07
CA TYR A 92 -9.15 -3.43 -1.35
C TYR A 92 -9.39 -3.18 0.14
N ARG A 93 -10.01 -4.15 0.80
CA ARG A 93 -10.20 -4.18 2.25
C ARG A 93 -9.87 -5.56 2.78
N VAL A 94 -8.98 -5.62 3.78
CA VAL A 94 -8.52 -6.87 4.38
C VAL A 94 -8.75 -6.81 5.88
N LYS A 95 -9.45 -7.80 6.43
CA LYS A 95 -9.55 -7.97 7.89
C LYS A 95 -8.24 -8.58 8.39
N ILE A 96 -7.67 -8.01 9.43
CA ILE A 96 -6.41 -8.46 10.02
C ILE A 96 -6.55 -8.59 11.54
N ASP A 97 -5.64 -9.33 12.13
CA ASP A 97 -5.52 -9.61 13.56
C ASP A 97 -4.71 -8.55 14.32
N ILE A 98 -4.39 -7.42 13.66
CA ILE A 98 -3.55 -6.33 14.16
C ILE A 98 -4.35 -5.03 14.11
N GLN A 99 -4.27 -4.24 15.17
CA GLN A 99 -4.92 -2.94 15.27
C GLN A 99 -4.02 -1.82 14.75
N GLY A 100 -4.64 -0.85 14.10
CA GLY A 100 -4.02 0.42 13.74
C GLY A 100 -4.02 1.42 14.89
N LYS A 101 -3.55 2.62 14.59
CA LYS A 101 -3.67 3.80 15.47
C LYS A 101 -4.73 4.75 14.92
N PRO A 102 -5.43 5.51 15.78
CA PRO A 102 -6.20 6.65 15.33
C PRO A 102 -5.31 7.64 14.58
N GLU A 103 -5.74 8.07 13.40
CA GLU A 103 -4.98 9.03 12.61
C GLU A 103 -4.92 10.41 13.27
N PHE A 104 -3.83 11.11 13.01
CA PHE A 104 -3.66 12.46 13.53
C PHE A 104 -4.57 13.44 12.77
N HIS A 105 -5.46 14.11 13.51
CA HIS A 105 -6.30 15.16 12.94
C HIS A 105 -5.61 16.52 13.04
N THR A 106 -5.06 16.99 11.93
CA THR A 106 -4.47 18.33 11.84
C THR A 106 -5.57 19.41 11.83
N LYS A 107 -5.48 20.37 12.77
CA LYS A 107 -6.37 21.54 12.83
C LYS A 107 -5.70 22.73 12.14
N PHE A 108 -5.99 22.93 10.85
CA PHE A 108 -5.59 24.15 10.16
C PHE A 108 -6.49 25.32 10.61
N LYS A 109 -5.89 26.43 11.02
CA LYS A 109 -6.60 27.71 11.15
C LYS A 109 -6.25 28.54 9.92
N THR A 110 -7.24 28.86 9.11
CA THR A 110 -7.10 29.87 8.06
C THR A 110 -7.14 31.25 8.73
N SER A 111 -6.13 32.08 8.46
CA SER A 111 -6.08 33.50 8.84
C SER A 111 -7.12 34.33 8.10
#